data_AF-A0AB13AAX5-F1
#
_entry.id   AF-A0AB13AAX5-F1
#
_cell.length_a   1.000
_cell.length_b   1.000
_cell.length_c   1.000
_cell.angle_alpha   90.00
_cell.angle_beta   90.00
_cell.angle_gamma   90.00
#
_symmetry.space_group_name_H-M   'P 1'
#
loop_
_entity.id
_entity.type
_entity.pdbx_description
1 polymer ?
#
loop_
_entity_poly.entity_id
_entity_poly.type
_entity_poly.pdbx_seq_one_letter_code
_entity_poly.pdbx_strand_id
1 'polypeptide(L)'
;MEFGRKIRMGSSNSKRIRELRDDIEAITTNTAKDSPTHRQNSNNKDSDIKSDIRRLIEILGCRSNDEIKKIKKDYKELFKEDLEKYLAEITSGDLKELLLALLEANRDEKPYSVDDKQIDKDARKLCDFQKDDKDKESYITIMTKKSFHHLKEVFEKYKDYYEQEDSTKKELQESFQWLVQCIKNKPM
;
A
#
# COMPACT_ATOMS: atom_id res chain seq x y z
N MET A 1 13.44 -12.30 -31.33
CA MET A 1 12.15 -11.75 -30.86
C MET A 1 12.20 -11.13 -29.43
N GLU A 2 13.37 -11.05 -28.79
CA GLU A 2 13.53 -10.52 -27.41
C GLU A 2 13.52 -8.98 -27.31
N PHE A 3 14.06 -8.27 -28.31
CA PHE A 3 14.31 -6.83 -28.24
C PHE A 3 13.01 -5.98 -28.10
N GLY A 4 11.93 -6.40 -28.75
CA GLY A 4 10.65 -5.68 -28.72
C GLY A 4 9.92 -5.74 -27.37
N ARG A 5 10.10 -6.82 -26.58
CA ARG A 5 9.47 -6.93 -25.25
C ARG A 5 10.09 -5.95 -24.25
N LYS A 6 11.42 -5.76 -24.33
CA LYS A 6 12.16 -4.88 -23.41
C LYS A 6 11.76 -3.41 -23.58
N ILE A 7 11.58 -2.94 -24.81
CA ILE A 7 11.13 -1.56 -25.11
C ILE A 7 9.68 -1.35 -24.64
N ARG A 8 8.78 -2.31 -24.90
CA ARG A 8 7.37 -2.20 -24.49
C ARG A 8 7.21 -2.18 -22.96
N MET A 9 7.96 -3.00 -22.23
CA MET A 9 7.98 -2.97 -20.76
C MET A 9 8.59 -1.68 -20.20
N GLY A 10 9.62 -1.11 -20.85
CA GLY A 10 10.19 0.18 -20.49
C GLY A 10 9.17 1.32 -20.59
N SER A 11 8.38 1.36 -21.67
CA SER A 11 7.31 2.36 -21.87
C SER A 11 6.19 2.24 -20.84
N SER A 12 5.72 1.03 -20.55
CA SER A 12 4.65 0.81 -19.56
C SER A 12 5.09 1.18 -18.15
N ASN A 13 6.34 0.89 -17.79
CA ASN A 13 6.91 1.31 -16.50
C ASN A 13 7.07 2.83 -16.44
N SER A 14 7.57 3.48 -17.49
CA SER A 14 7.70 4.95 -17.55
C SER A 14 6.34 5.64 -17.42
N LYS A 15 5.28 5.08 -18.01
CA LYS A 15 3.92 5.60 -17.85
C LYS A 15 3.43 5.44 -16.42
N ARG A 16 3.61 4.27 -15.81
CA ARG A 16 3.23 4.01 -14.41
C ARG A 16 4.01 4.88 -13.42
N ILE A 17 5.28 5.16 -13.69
CA ILE A 17 6.11 6.06 -12.86
C ILE A 17 5.65 7.51 -13.01
N ARG A 18 5.23 7.92 -14.21
CA ARG A 18 4.58 9.22 -14.39
C ARG A 18 3.24 9.30 -13.69
N GLU A 19 2.39 8.28 -13.80
CA GLU A 19 1.13 8.21 -13.05
C GLU A 19 1.39 8.25 -11.53
N LEU A 20 2.38 7.49 -11.05
CA LEU A 20 2.81 7.54 -9.64
C LEU A 20 3.33 8.92 -9.25
N ARG A 21 4.08 9.59 -10.13
CA ARG A 21 4.51 10.98 -9.92
C ARG A 21 3.32 11.91 -9.84
N ASP A 22 2.40 11.84 -10.79
CA ASP A 22 1.23 12.72 -10.84
C ASP A 22 0.39 12.51 -9.57
N ASP A 23 0.25 11.25 -9.13
CA ASP A 23 -0.38 10.87 -7.85
C ASP A 23 0.43 11.42 -6.65
N ILE A 24 1.77 11.36 -6.67
CA ILE A 24 2.67 11.89 -5.62
C ILE A 24 2.65 13.43 -5.58
N GLU A 25 2.65 14.09 -6.74
CA GLU A 25 2.65 15.53 -6.90
C GLU A 25 1.32 16.11 -6.43
N ALA A 26 0.20 15.43 -6.76
CA ALA A 26 -1.13 15.76 -6.24
C ALA A 26 -1.14 15.83 -4.70
N ILE A 27 -0.54 14.84 -4.02
CA ILE A 27 -0.38 14.82 -2.55
C ILE A 27 0.37 16.07 -2.05
N THR A 28 1.50 16.43 -2.68
CA THR A 28 2.28 17.62 -2.27
C THR A 28 1.52 18.93 -2.48
N THR A 29 0.85 19.10 -3.61
CA THR A 29 0.17 20.38 -3.91
C THR A 29 -0.96 20.66 -2.95
N ASN A 30 -1.57 19.61 -2.38
CA ASN A 30 -2.63 19.75 -1.40
C ASN A 30 -2.09 20.11 -0.01
N THR A 31 -0.92 19.60 0.39
CA THR A 31 -0.27 19.92 1.68
C THR A 31 0.43 21.28 1.69
N ALA A 32 1.06 21.71 0.57
CA ALA A 32 1.83 22.96 0.52
C ALA A 32 0.98 24.24 0.62
N LYS A 33 -0.33 24.16 0.36
CA LYS A 33 -1.23 25.32 0.47
C LYS A 33 -1.64 25.67 1.89
N ASP A 34 -1.19 24.93 2.90
CA ASP A 34 -1.46 25.21 4.31
C ASP A 34 -0.23 25.78 5.05
N SER A 35 0.62 26.52 4.35
CA SER A 35 1.43 27.58 4.97
C SER A 35 0.49 28.67 5.52
N PRO A 36 0.72 29.21 6.73
CA PRO A 36 -0.30 29.93 7.50
C PRO A 36 -0.54 31.34 6.97
N THR A 37 -1.30 31.44 5.89
CA THR A 37 -2.03 32.64 5.50
C THR A 37 -3.38 32.23 4.92
N HIS A 38 -4.43 32.65 5.64
CA HIS A 38 -5.83 32.66 5.24
C HIS A 38 -6.60 31.34 5.25
N ARG A 39 -7.48 31.29 6.26
CA ARG A 39 -8.65 30.42 6.40
C ARG A 39 -9.45 30.30 5.10
N GLN A 40 -10.19 29.19 5.04
CA GLN A 40 -11.34 28.86 4.19
C GLN A 40 -10.99 28.05 2.92
N ASN A 41 -10.82 26.73 3.07
CA ASN A 41 -11.80 25.73 2.60
C ASN A 41 -11.29 24.31 2.96
N SER A 42 -11.41 23.91 4.23
CA SER A 42 -10.71 22.73 4.79
C SER A 42 -11.30 21.37 4.39
N ASN A 43 -12.47 21.31 3.75
CA ASN A 43 -13.18 20.04 3.62
C ASN A 43 -12.87 19.23 2.36
N ASN A 44 -12.23 19.82 1.33
CA ASN A 44 -11.90 19.12 0.08
C ASN A 44 -10.42 18.73 -0.06
N LYS A 45 -9.50 19.37 0.68
CA LYS A 45 -8.06 19.10 0.53
C LYS A 45 -7.65 17.77 1.18
N ASP A 46 -8.18 17.50 2.37
CA ASP A 46 -7.89 16.27 3.11
C ASP A 46 -8.40 15.02 2.37
N SER A 47 -9.55 15.13 1.68
CA SER A 47 -10.09 14.03 0.88
C SER A 47 -9.22 13.69 -0.32
N ASP A 48 -8.65 14.70 -0.99
CA ASP A 48 -7.79 14.50 -2.15
C ASP A 48 -6.47 13.83 -1.73
N ILE A 49 -5.82 14.32 -0.67
CA ILE A 49 -4.60 13.70 -0.11
C ILE A 49 -4.85 12.24 0.28
N LYS A 50 -5.96 11.98 0.97
CA LYS A 50 -6.31 10.61 1.40
C LYS A 50 -6.55 9.69 0.19
N SER A 51 -7.15 10.19 -0.88
CA SER A 51 -7.35 9.45 -2.13
C SER A 51 -6.02 9.06 -2.80
N ASP A 52 -5.06 9.99 -2.83
CA ASP A 52 -3.77 9.74 -3.46
C ASP A 52 -2.90 8.78 -2.62
N ILE A 53 -2.91 8.92 -1.29
CA ILE A 53 -2.24 7.97 -0.37
C ILE A 53 -2.82 6.55 -0.53
N ARG A 54 -4.14 6.44 -0.64
CA ARG A 54 -4.81 5.16 -0.94
C ARG A 54 -4.25 4.56 -2.23
N ARG A 55 -4.12 5.35 -3.29
CA ARG A 55 -3.62 4.89 -4.59
C ARG A 55 -2.17 4.43 -4.51
N LEU A 56 -1.34 5.11 -3.72
CA LEU A 56 0.02 4.66 -3.43
C LEU A 56 0.06 3.30 -2.73
N ILE A 57 -0.82 3.08 -1.74
CA ILE A 57 -0.92 1.78 -1.04
C ILE A 57 -1.37 0.69 -2.01
N GLU A 58 -2.35 0.95 -2.88
CA GLU A 58 -2.78 0.01 -3.92
C GLU A 58 -1.63 -0.31 -4.89
N ILE A 59 -0.84 0.70 -5.29
CA ILE A 59 0.30 0.48 -6.19
C ILE A 59 1.37 -0.35 -5.49
N LEU A 60 1.86 0.07 -4.32
CA LEU A 60 2.98 -0.57 -3.62
C LEU A 60 2.60 -1.95 -3.06
N GLY A 61 1.37 -2.10 -2.56
CA GLY A 61 0.85 -3.30 -1.93
C GLY A 61 0.91 -4.55 -2.79
N CYS A 62 0.91 -4.40 -4.12
CA CYS A 62 0.87 -5.50 -5.08
C CYS A 62 2.11 -5.66 -5.95
N ARG A 63 3.18 -4.94 -5.62
CA ARG A 63 4.45 -5.03 -6.35
C ARG A 63 5.36 -6.04 -5.70
N SER A 64 6.18 -6.69 -6.52
CA SER A 64 7.28 -7.51 -6.03
C SER A 64 8.34 -6.63 -5.36
N ASN A 65 9.20 -7.24 -4.57
CA ASN A 65 10.33 -6.55 -3.93
C ASN A 65 11.20 -5.85 -4.97
N ASP A 66 11.48 -6.50 -6.10
CA ASP A 66 12.27 -5.94 -7.18
C ASP A 66 11.56 -4.78 -7.88
N GLU A 67 10.25 -4.86 -8.07
CA GLU A 67 9.45 -3.75 -8.61
C GLU A 67 9.48 -2.54 -7.66
N ILE A 68 9.33 -2.74 -6.35
CA ILE A 68 9.38 -1.65 -5.34
C ILE A 68 10.77 -1.02 -5.31
N LYS A 69 11.84 -1.83 -5.28
CA LYS A 69 13.23 -1.33 -5.33
C LYS A 69 13.48 -0.51 -6.59
N LYS A 70 12.94 -0.95 -7.73
CA LYS A 70 13.02 -0.21 -8.98
C LYS A 70 12.25 1.11 -8.91
N ILE A 71 11.03 1.11 -8.37
CA ILE A 71 10.25 2.33 -8.16
C ILE A 71 11.03 3.34 -7.31
N LYS A 72 11.61 2.91 -6.17
CA LYS A 72 12.44 3.76 -5.30
C LYS A 72 13.63 4.34 -6.05
N LYS A 73 14.34 3.51 -6.83
CA LYS A 73 15.49 3.93 -7.64
C LYS A 73 15.08 4.96 -8.70
N ASP A 74 14.08 4.65 -9.50
CA ASP A 74 13.63 5.49 -10.60
C ASP A 74 13.11 6.85 -10.06
N TYR A 75 12.41 6.84 -8.93
CA TYR A 75 12.00 8.07 -8.22
C TYR A 75 13.22 8.91 -7.83
N LYS A 76 14.21 8.32 -7.16
CA LYS A 76 15.43 9.03 -6.75
C LYS A 76 16.22 9.60 -7.92
N GLU A 77 16.29 8.88 -9.03
CA GLU A 77 16.99 9.34 -10.23
C GLU A 77 16.29 10.54 -10.89
N LEU A 78 14.95 10.55 -10.91
CA LEU A 78 14.15 11.59 -11.55
C LEU A 78 14.00 12.84 -10.68
N PHE A 79 13.73 12.69 -9.39
CA PHE A 79 13.41 13.80 -8.47
C PHE A 79 14.59 14.26 -7.63
N LYS A 80 15.68 13.49 -7.61
CA LYS A 80 16.85 13.73 -6.73
C LYS A 80 16.48 13.71 -5.25
N GLU A 81 15.37 13.07 -4.91
CA GLU A 81 14.85 12.93 -3.56
C GLU A 81 14.60 11.46 -3.22
N ASP A 82 14.68 11.12 -1.93
CA ASP A 82 14.40 9.77 -1.46
C ASP A 82 12.90 9.58 -1.22
N LEU A 83 12.30 8.57 -1.87
CA LEU A 83 10.86 8.30 -1.80
C LEU A 83 10.39 7.98 -0.38
N GLU A 84 11.18 7.25 0.41
CA GLU A 84 10.81 6.91 1.79
C GLU A 84 10.82 8.16 2.66
N LYS A 85 11.85 9.00 2.52
CA LYS A 85 11.93 10.28 3.22
C LYS A 85 10.75 11.18 2.85
N TYR A 86 10.48 11.34 1.56
CA TYR A 86 9.36 12.14 1.08
C TYR A 86 8.02 11.67 1.65
N LEU A 87 7.73 10.36 1.56
CA LEU A 87 6.49 9.82 2.12
C LEU A 87 6.44 9.94 3.65
N ALA A 88 7.57 9.81 4.34
CA ALA A 88 7.66 10.02 5.78
C ALA A 88 7.41 11.46 6.23
N GLU A 89 7.59 12.45 5.34
CA GLU A 89 7.33 13.87 5.61
C GLU A 89 5.87 14.26 5.34
N ILE A 90 5.24 13.69 4.29
CA ILE A 90 3.86 14.04 3.92
C ILE A 90 2.80 13.16 4.60
N THR A 91 3.19 12.02 5.17
CA THR A 91 2.27 11.11 5.87
C THR A 91 2.60 11.05 7.36
N SER A 92 1.60 10.70 8.17
CA SER A 92 1.77 10.53 9.61
C SER A 92 0.97 9.33 10.12
N GLY A 93 1.22 8.93 11.37
CA GLY A 93 0.50 7.84 12.03
C GLY A 93 0.61 6.49 11.32
N ASP A 94 -0.43 5.68 11.48
CA ASP A 94 -0.45 4.28 11.06
C ASP A 94 -0.28 4.09 9.53
N LEU A 95 -0.77 5.02 8.72
CA LEU A 95 -0.60 4.97 7.26
C LEU A 95 0.87 5.16 6.85
N LYS A 96 1.61 6.03 7.55
CA LYS A 96 3.05 6.18 7.34
C LYS A 96 3.77 4.88 7.64
N GLU A 97 3.45 4.24 8.75
CA GLU A 97 4.08 2.96 9.13
C GLU A 97 3.83 1.87 8.08
N LEU A 98 2.59 1.76 7.57
CA LEU A 98 2.25 0.83 6.50
C LEU A 98 3.03 1.13 5.21
N LEU A 99 3.08 2.40 4.77
CA LEU A 99 3.79 2.80 3.55
C LEU A 99 5.28 2.51 3.64
N LEU A 100 5.91 2.87 4.76
CA LEU A 100 7.33 2.61 4.97
C LEU A 100 7.62 1.11 5.01
N ALA A 101 6.78 0.32 5.69
CA ALA A 101 6.93 -1.14 5.72
C ALA A 101 6.78 -1.80 4.33
N LEU A 102 5.94 -1.24 3.45
CA LEU A 102 5.86 -1.65 2.04
C LEU A 102 7.15 -1.31 1.27
N LEU A 103 7.70 -0.12 1.49
CA LEU A 103 8.91 0.37 0.80
C LEU A 103 10.21 -0.35 1.22
N GLU A 104 10.20 -1.01 2.36
CA GLU A 104 11.28 -1.92 2.77
C GLU A 104 11.51 -3.06 1.75
N ALA A 105 10.51 -3.39 0.91
CA ALA A 105 10.63 -4.35 -0.17
C ALA A 105 11.23 -5.70 0.29
N ASN A 106 10.69 -6.21 1.41
CA ASN A 106 11.13 -7.44 2.08
C ASN A 106 9.94 -8.40 2.29
N ARG A 107 9.09 -8.56 1.28
CA ARG A 107 7.99 -9.53 1.26
C ARG A 107 8.55 -10.93 0.99
N ASP A 108 8.00 -11.96 1.63
CA ASP A 108 8.26 -13.34 1.25
C ASP A 108 7.69 -13.60 -0.16
N GLU A 109 8.54 -14.03 -1.10
CA GLU A 109 8.17 -14.28 -2.49
C GLU A 109 8.15 -15.77 -2.85
N LYS A 110 8.20 -16.66 -1.84
CA LYS A 110 8.10 -18.10 -2.07
C LYS A 110 6.71 -18.47 -2.63
N PRO A 111 6.63 -19.37 -3.63
CA PRO A 111 5.37 -19.70 -4.31
C PRO A 111 4.52 -20.74 -3.57
N TYR A 112 5.04 -21.40 -2.53
CA TYR A 112 4.39 -22.57 -1.91
C TYR A 112 3.51 -22.19 -0.71
N SER A 113 2.51 -23.04 -0.44
CA SER A 113 1.53 -22.88 0.63
C SER A 113 2.20 -22.88 2.01
N VAL A 114 1.96 -21.82 2.76
CA VAL A 114 2.23 -21.75 4.20
C VAL A 114 1.30 -22.74 4.91
N ASP A 115 1.68 -23.21 6.10
CA ASP A 115 0.85 -24.16 6.85
C ASP A 115 -0.52 -23.58 7.22
N ASP A 116 -1.54 -24.45 7.22
CA ASP A 116 -2.94 -24.08 7.50
C ASP A 116 -3.13 -23.42 8.88
N LYS A 117 -2.28 -23.75 9.87
CA LYS A 117 -2.37 -23.17 11.21
C LYS A 117 -1.96 -21.70 11.20
N GLN A 118 -0.95 -21.35 10.40
CA GLN A 118 -0.51 -19.98 10.23
C GLN A 118 -1.50 -19.17 9.40
N ILE A 119 -2.19 -19.79 8.44
CA ILE A 119 -3.32 -19.15 7.72
C ILE A 119 -4.46 -18.82 8.69
N ASP A 120 -4.92 -19.79 9.50
CA ASP A 120 -5.95 -19.58 10.54
C ASP A 120 -5.54 -18.47 11.52
N LYS A 121 -4.30 -18.52 12.02
CA LYS A 121 -3.76 -17.52 12.95
C LYS A 121 -3.74 -16.12 12.36
N ASP A 122 -3.24 -15.94 11.14
CA ASP A 122 -3.15 -14.63 10.51
C ASP A 122 -4.55 -14.10 10.15
N ALA A 123 -5.48 -14.96 9.71
CA ALA A 123 -6.86 -14.58 9.45
C ALA A 123 -7.58 -14.08 10.73
N ARG A 124 -7.39 -14.75 11.86
CA ARG A 124 -7.91 -14.28 13.17
C ARG A 124 -7.32 -12.94 13.58
N LYS A 125 -6.00 -12.76 13.46
CA LYS A 125 -5.33 -11.50 13.76
C LYS A 125 -5.86 -10.33 12.94
N LEU A 126 -6.11 -10.55 11.65
CA LEU A 126 -6.71 -9.52 10.79
C LEU A 126 -8.16 -9.22 11.21
N CYS A 127 -8.92 -10.23 11.63
CA CYS A 127 -10.29 -10.04 12.13
C CYS A 127 -10.31 -9.25 13.43
N ASP A 128 -9.47 -9.62 14.40
CA ASP A 128 -9.35 -8.93 15.68
C ASP A 128 -8.91 -7.47 15.49
N PHE A 129 -7.95 -7.23 14.58
CA PHE A 129 -7.52 -5.88 14.22
C PHE A 129 -8.65 -5.03 13.62
N GLN A 130 -9.55 -5.62 12.84
CA GLN A 130 -10.70 -4.92 12.27
C GLN A 130 -11.76 -4.56 13.33
N LYS A 131 -11.75 -5.21 14.50
CA LYS A 131 -12.65 -4.91 15.62
C LYS A 131 -12.16 -3.74 16.47
N ASP A 132 -10.87 -3.73 16.83
CA ASP A 132 -10.37 -2.76 17.84
C ASP A 132 -9.02 -2.12 17.56
N ASP A 133 -8.45 -2.31 16.37
CA ASP A 133 -7.20 -1.70 15.88
C ASP A 133 -5.97 -1.78 16.82
N LYS A 134 -5.95 -2.69 17.79
CA LYS A 134 -4.86 -2.78 18.78
C LYS A 134 -3.56 -3.35 18.22
N ASP A 135 -3.64 -4.46 17.50
CA ASP A 135 -2.46 -5.20 17.02
C ASP A 135 -2.00 -4.70 15.63
N LYS A 136 -1.67 -3.40 15.57
CA LYS A 136 -1.20 -2.71 14.34
C LYS A 136 0.06 -3.36 13.77
N GLU A 137 0.97 -3.75 14.64
CA GLU A 137 2.24 -4.39 14.26
C GLU A 137 1.99 -5.71 13.52
N SER A 138 1.10 -6.57 14.05
CA SER A 138 0.75 -7.81 13.35
C SER A 138 0.04 -7.52 12.03
N TYR A 139 -0.86 -6.54 11.99
CA TYR A 139 -1.53 -6.13 10.76
C TYR A 139 -0.52 -5.73 9.69
N ILE A 140 0.37 -4.77 9.99
CA ILE A 140 1.39 -4.28 9.06
C ILE A 140 2.32 -5.42 8.64
N THR A 141 2.75 -6.25 9.59
CA THR A 141 3.63 -7.40 9.31
C THR A 141 2.97 -8.39 8.34
N ILE A 142 1.72 -8.77 8.59
CA ILE A 142 0.97 -9.69 7.73
C ILE A 142 0.85 -9.10 6.33
N MET A 143 0.38 -7.85 6.24
CA MET A 143 0.09 -7.20 4.96
C MET A 143 1.34 -6.89 4.13
N THR A 144 2.49 -6.64 4.75
CA THR A 144 3.73 -6.22 4.05
C THR A 144 4.77 -7.33 3.89
N LYS A 145 4.83 -8.31 4.81
CA LYS A 145 5.87 -9.35 4.81
C LYS A 145 5.41 -10.70 4.29
N LYS A 146 4.13 -11.06 4.42
CA LYS A 146 3.66 -12.39 3.98
C LYS A 146 3.56 -12.46 2.46
N SER A 147 3.74 -13.66 1.91
CA SER A 147 3.65 -13.87 0.47
C SER A 147 2.25 -13.60 -0.07
N PHE A 148 2.16 -13.28 -1.36
CA PHE A 148 0.86 -13.08 -2.00
C PHE A 148 0.02 -14.36 -2.00
N HIS A 149 0.65 -15.53 -2.09
CA HIS A 149 -0.05 -16.81 -1.94
C HIS A 149 -0.65 -16.94 -0.54
N HIS A 150 0.13 -16.67 0.50
CA HIS A 150 -0.37 -16.69 1.89
C HIS A 150 -1.52 -15.70 2.10
N LEU A 151 -1.37 -14.47 1.62
CA LEU A 151 -2.39 -13.45 1.75
C LEU A 151 -3.69 -13.82 1.04
N LYS A 152 -3.63 -14.44 -0.14
CA LYS A 152 -4.84 -14.94 -0.82
C LYS A 152 -5.59 -15.97 0.02
N GLU A 153 -4.88 -16.95 0.59
CA GLU A 153 -5.48 -17.97 1.46
C GLU A 153 -6.01 -17.37 2.76
N VAL A 154 -5.26 -16.45 3.38
CA VAL A 154 -5.71 -15.70 4.57
C VAL A 154 -6.97 -14.91 4.27
N PHE A 155 -7.07 -14.24 3.12
CA PHE A 155 -8.28 -13.50 2.75
C PHE A 155 -9.48 -14.38 2.44
N GLU A 156 -9.24 -15.62 2.01
CA GLU A 156 -10.31 -16.61 1.87
C GLU A 156 -10.78 -17.09 3.24
N LYS A 157 -9.83 -17.47 4.12
CA LYS A 157 -10.11 -17.93 5.48
C LYS A 157 -10.72 -16.84 6.36
N TYR A 158 -10.34 -15.59 6.15
CA TYR A 158 -10.87 -14.42 6.86
C TYR A 158 -12.40 -14.33 6.75
N LYS A 159 -13.00 -14.80 5.65
CA LYS A 159 -14.46 -14.82 5.47
C LYS A 159 -15.18 -15.67 6.51
N ASP A 160 -14.52 -16.69 7.06
CA ASP A 160 -15.10 -17.57 8.09
C ASP A 160 -15.26 -16.85 9.44
N TYR A 161 -14.48 -15.80 9.70
CA TYR A 161 -14.53 -15.01 10.93
C TYR A 161 -15.19 -13.65 10.75
N TYR A 162 -15.38 -13.22 9.50
CA TYR A 162 -15.89 -11.89 9.20
C TYR A 162 -17.39 -11.80 9.48
N GLU A 163 -17.73 -11.10 10.55
CA GLU A 163 -19.08 -10.59 10.79
C GLU A 163 -19.15 -9.16 10.25
N GLN A 164 -20.16 -8.86 9.42
CA GLN A 164 -20.34 -7.52 8.86
C GLN A 164 -20.71 -6.55 9.98
N GLU A 165 -19.74 -5.79 10.47
CA GLU A 165 -19.98 -4.72 11.46
C GLU A 165 -20.05 -3.34 10.80
N ASP A 166 -21.00 -2.54 11.30
CA ASP A 166 -21.29 -1.16 10.92
C ASP A 166 -20.42 -0.17 11.73
N SER A 167 -19.14 -0.51 11.92
CA SER A 167 -18.21 0.31 12.71
C SER A 167 -17.54 1.38 11.85
N THR A 168 -17.30 2.54 12.46
CA THR A 168 -16.51 3.61 11.83
C THR A 168 -15.05 3.16 11.73
N LYS A 169 -14.62 2.77 10.53
CA LYS A 169 -13.28 2.22 10.31
C LYS A 169 -12.23 3.32 10.31
N LYS A 170 -11.12 3.07 11.02
CA LYS A 170 -9.92 3.93 10.96
C LYS A 170 -9.17 3.72 9.65
N GLU A 171 -8.29 4.65 9.30
CA GLU A 171 -7.59 4.65 8.01
C GLU A 171 -6.77 3.37 7.75
N LEU A 172 -6.07 2.85 8.77
CA LEU A 172 -5.34 1.59 8.63
C LEU A 172 -6.29 0.39 8.40
N GLN A 173 -7.49 0.41 9.00
CA GLN A 173 -8.50 -0.62 8.75
C GLN A 173 -9.09 -0.52 7.34
N GLU A 174 -9.30 0.69 6.81
CA GLU A 174 -9.73 0.91 5.42
C GLU A 174 -8.71 0.36 4.41
N SER A 175 -7.41 0.48 4.72
CA SER A 175 -6.33 -0.02 3.86
C SER A 175 -6.40 -1.52 3.58
N PHE A 176 -7.07 -2.29 4.45
CA PHE A 176 -7.32 -3.72 4.24
C PHE A 176 -8.10 -3.97 2.96
N GLN A 177 -9.16 -3.20 2.69
CA GLN A 177 -9.99 -3.40 1.50
C GLN A 177 -9.20 -3.08 0.22
N TRP A 178 -8.37 -2.03 0.27
CA TRP A 178 -7.53 -1.62 -0.85
C TRP A 178 -6.51 -2.70 -1.21
N LEU A 179 -5.84 -3.27 -0.20
CA LEU A 179 -4.86 -4.32 -0.37
C LEU A 179 -5.50 -5.66 -0.79
N VAL A 180 -6.65 -6.03 -0.22
CA VAL A 180 -7.39 -7.23 -0.62
C VAL A 180 -7.79 -7.16 -2.09
N GLN A 181 -8.40 -6.04 -2.51
CA GLN A 181 -8.82 -5.86 -3.89
C GLN A 181 -7.63 -5.90 -4.84
N CYS A 182 -6.52 -5.28 -4.46
CA CYS A 182 -5.33 -5.25 -5.27
C CYS A 182 -4.69 -6.65 -5.41
N ILE A 183 -4.55 -7.41 -4.33
CA ILE A 183 -3.90 -8.74 -4.32
C ILE A 183 -4.75 -9.79 -5.04
N LYS A 184 -6.09 -9.75 -4.89
CA LYS A 184 -7.00 -10.66 -5.58
C LYS A 184 -6.93 -10.52 -7.10
N ASN A 185 -6.73 -9.29 -7.60
CA ASN A 185 -6.66 -9.01 -9.03
C ASN A 185 -5.27 -9.27 -9.66
N LYS A 186 -4.27 -9.71 -8.89
CA LYS A 186 -2.93 -10.02 -9.43
C LYS A 186 -2.94 -11.40 -10.11
N PRO A 187 -2.77 -11.48 -11.45
CA PRO A 187 -2.54 -12.76 -12.13
C PRO A 187 -1.19 -13.32 -11.65
N MET A 188 -1.18 -14.58 -11.20
CA MET A 188 0.03 -15.29 -10.80
C MET A 188 0.53 -16.18 -11.93
#